data_AF-A0A1Y1R1T7-F1
#
_entry.id   AF-A0A1Y1R1T7-F1
#
_cell.length_a   1.000
_cell.length_b   1.000
_cell.length_c   1.000
_cell.angle_alpha   90.00
_cell.angle_beta   90.00
_cell.angle_gamma   90.00
#
_symmetry.space_group_name_H-M   'P 1'
#
loop_
_entity.id
_entity.type
_entity.pdbx_description
1 polymer ?
#
loop_
_entity_poly.entity_id
_entity_poly.type
_entity_poly.pdbx_seq_one_letter_code
_entity_poly.pdbx_strand_id
1 'polypeptide(L)'
;MYLTRIYDRLPETIHELDRTWIALAAYNVGMGHVYDARDLTVQAGGNPDKWEDLRFQLLLLEQSWWYRQTRYGYARGSEPVRYVENIRLYYQHLQQPQVLAQSD
;
A
#
# COMPACT_ATOMS: atom_id res chain seq x y z
N MET A 1 12.16 14.41 -3.14
CA MET A 1 11.60 14.24 -1.78
C MET A 1 11.59 12.76 -1.41
N TYR A 2 11.39 12.38 -0.14
CA TYR A 2 11.50 10.97 0.31
C TYR A 2 10.51 10.02 -0.38
N LEU A 3 9.24 10.42 -0.55
CA LEU A 3 8.23 9.61 -1.25
C LEU A 3 8.61 9.31 -2.71
N THR A 4 9.11 10.31 -3.45
CA THR A 4 9.60 10.12 -4.83
C THR A 4 10.70 9.06 -4.89
N ARG A 5 11.66 9.09 -3.95
CA ARG A 5 12.72 8.07 -3.89
C ARG A 5 12.19 6.67 -3.61
N ILE A 6 11.09 6.53 -2.87
CA ILE A 6 10.44 5.23 -2.65
C ILE A 6 9.77 4.77 -3.94
N TYR A 7 8.99 5.66 -4.56
CA TYR A 7 8.27 5.40 -5.80
C TYR A 7 9.20 4.94 -6.93
N ASP A 8 10.35 5.61 -7.09
CA ASP A 8 11.36 5.29 -8.12
C ASP A 8 12.03 3.93 -7.88
N ARG A 9 12.07 3.45 -6.63
CA ARG A 9 12.68 2.17 -6.25
C ARG A 9 11.74 0.97 -6.39
N LEU A 10 10.46 1.22 -6.66
CA LEU A 10 9.50 0.14 -6.92
C LEU A 10 9.77 -0.51 -8.28
N PRO A 11 9.42 -1.80 -8.44
CA PRO A 11 9.47 -2.47 -9.74
C PRO A 11 8.73 -1.72 -10.83
N GLU A 12 9.30 -1.68 -12.03
CA GLU A 12 8.71 -1.02 -13.20
C GLU A 12 7.42 -1.67 -13.68
N THR A 13 7.15 -2.91 -13.27
CA THR A 13 5.95 -3.67 -13.61
C THR A 13 4.69 -3.15 -12.93
N ILE A 14 4.82 -2.34 -11.88
CA ILE A 14 3.68 -1.76 -11.17
C ILE A 14 3.10 -0.59 -11.95
N HIS A 15 1.81 -0.68 -12.30
CA HIS A 15 1.06 0.39 -12.96
C HIS A 15 0.87 1.61 -12.04
N GLU A 16 0.77 2.80 -12.64
CA GLU A 16 0.81 4.12 -11.98
C GLU A 16 -0.04 4.24 -10.69
N LEU A 17 -1.30 3.80 -10.75
CA LEU A 17 -2.23 3.93 -9.63
C LEU A 17 -1.82 3.04 -8.45
N ASP A 18 -1.55 1.76 -8.72
CA ASP A 18 -1.06 0.81 -7.72
C ASP A 18 0.32 1.22 -7.19
N ARG A 19 1.19 1.75 -8.05
CA ARG A 19 2.53 2.21 -7.69
C ARG A 19 2.48 3.33 -6.67
N THR A 20 1.56 4.27 -6.85
CA THR A 20 1.31 5.34 -5.89
C THR A 20 0.88 4.79 -4.54
N TRP A 21 -0.07 3.85 -4.51
CA TRP A 21 -0.56 3.25 -3.26
C TRP A 21 0.50 2.43 -2.53
N ILE A 22 1.25 1.63 -3.28
CA ILE A 22 2.35 0.81 -2.75
C ILE A 22 3.48 1.71 -2.23
N ALA A 23 3.78 2.82 -2.90
CA ALA A 23 4.77 3.81 -2.42
C ALA A 23 4.32 4.48 -1.12
N LEU A 24 3.03 4.82 -0.99
CA LEU A 24 2.47 5.37 0.25
C LEU A 24 2.48 4.36 1.40
N ALA A 25 2.20 3.09 1.12
CA ALA A 25 2.35 2.02 2.10
C ALA A 25 3.83 1.90 2.55
N ALA A 26 4.77 1.85 1.60
CA ALA A 26 6.21 1.79 1.88
C ALA A 26 6.73 3.03 2.62
N TYR A 27 6.13 4.20 2.42
CA TYR A 27 6.42 5.40 3.20
C TYR A 27 6.03 5.24 4.67
N ASN A 28 4.91 4.58 4.94
CA ASN A 28 4.38 4.37 6.29
C ASN A 28 5.07 3.20 7.03
N VAL A 29 5.18 2.03 6.39
CA VAL A 29 5.69 0.80 7.05
C VAL A 29 7.15 0.48 6.68
N GLY A 30 7.72 1.14 5.68
CA GLY A 30 9.05 0.87 5.18
C GLY A 30 9.06 -0.12 4.01
N MET A 31 10.05 0.04 3.12
CA MET A 31 10.15 -0.74 1.88
C MET A 31 10.38 -2.24 2.11
N GLY A 32 11.07 -2.61 3.19
CA GLY A 32 11.34 -4.01 3.52
C GLY A 32 10.06 -4.82 3.72
N HIS A 33 9.13 -4.29 4.50
CA HIS A 33 7.85 -4.96 4.76
C HIS A 33 6.91 -4.95 3.54
N VAL A 34 7.04 -3.98 2.64
CA VAL A 34 6.34 -4.04 1.34
C VAL A 34 6.90 -5.18 0.48
N TYR A 35 8.21 -5.43 0.47
CA TYR A 35 8.77 -6.59 -0.22
C TYR A 35 8.35 -7.91 0.43
N ASP A 36 8.33 -8.00 1.76
CA ASP A 36 7.77 -9.17 2.46
C ASP A 36 6.31 -9.43 2.03
N ALA A 37 5.48 -8.38 1.98
CA ALA A 37 4.10 -8.51 1.54
C ALA A 37 4.00 -8.94 0.07
N ARG A 38 4.86 -8.42 -0.83
CA ARG A 38 4.91 -8.84 -2.24
C ARG A 38 5.26 -10.34 -2.37
N ASP A 39 6.24 -10.82 -1.61
CA ASP A 39 6.64 -12.22 -1.61
C ASP A 39 5.49 -13.12 -1.13
N LEU A 40 4.80 -12.73 -0.05
CA LEU A 40 3.60 -13.41 0.42
C LEU A 40 2.47 -13.38 -0.61
N THR A 41 2.29 -12.28 -1.36
CA THR A 41 1.27 -12.17 -2.42
C THR A 41 1.54 -13.19 -3.52
N VAL A 42 2.80 -13.34 -3.95
CA VAL A 42 3.19 -14.35 -4.95
C VAL A 42 2.94 -15.76 -4.43
N GLN A 43 3.31 -16.05 -3.17
CA GLN A 43 3.07 -17.35 -2.55
C GLN A 43 1.58 -17.71 -2.45
N ALA A 44 0.72 -16.70 -2.24
CA ALA A 44 -0.73 -16.85 -2.23
C ALA A 44 -1.36 -16.92 -3.64
N GLY A 45 -0.56 -16.86 -4.72
CA GLY A 45 -1.04 -16.86 -6.10
C GLY A 45 -1.69 -15.55 -6.55
N GLY A 46 -1.51 -14.46 -5.80
CA GLY A 46 -1.99 -13.12 -6.14
C GLY A 46 -1.00 -12.34 -6.99
N ASN A 47 -1.38 -11.11 -7.37
CA ASN A 47 -0.52 -10.21 -8.13
C ASN A 47 0.19 -9.20 -7.19
N PRO A 48 1.52 -9.28 -7.03
CA PRO A 48 2.27 -8.36 -6.14
C PRO A 48 2.32 -6.91 -6.64
N ASP A 49 1.89 -6.65 -7.87
CA ASP A 49 1.80 -5.33 -8.47
C ASP A 49 0.42 -4.69 -8.33
N LYS A 50 -0.54 -5.39 -7.71
CA LYS A 50 -1.86 -4.84 -7.35
C LYS A 50 -1.93 -4.50 -5.87
N TRP A 51 -2.28 -3.26 -5.56
CA TRP A 51 -2.50 -2.81 -4.20
C TRP A 51 -3.55 -3.65 -3.47
N GLU A 52 -4.63 -4.01 -4.15
CA GLU A 52 -5.72 -4.79 -3.56
C GLU A 52 -5.27 -6.20 -3.12
N ASP A 53 -4.34 -6.83 -3.82
CA ASP A 53 -3.81 -8.14 -3.43
C ASP A 53 -2.75 -8.00 -2.33
N LEU A 54 -1.91 -6.96 -2.43
CA LEU A 54 -0.82 -6.68 -1.52
C LEU A 54 -1.31 -6.26 -0.12
N ARG A 55 -2.38 -5.47 -0.03
CA ARG A 55 -2.90 -4.97 1.25
C ARG A 55 -3.35 -6.10 2.18
N PHE A 56 -3.87 -7.21 1.64
CA PHE A 56 -4.22 -8.38 2.44
C PHE A 56 -2.99 -9.01 3.09
N GLN A 57 -1.86 -9.06 2.37
CA GLN A 57 -0.62 -9.65 2.88
C GLN A 57 0.07 -8.75 3.90
N LEU A 58 -0.03 -7.43 3.75
CA LEU A 58 0.41 -6.49 4.79
C LEU A 58 -0.26 -6.82 6.13
N LEU A 59 -1.57 -7.05 6.16
CA LEU A 59 -2.30 -7.42 7.39
C LEU A 59 -1.78 -8.72 8.01
N LEU A 60 -1.30 -9.67 7.21
CA LEU A 60 -0.73 -10.92 7.72
C LEU A 60 0.59 -10.72 8.46
N LEU A 61 1.34 -9.65 8.20
CA LEU A 61 2.61 -9.36 8.89
C LEU A 61 2.45 -9.05 10.38
N GLU A 62 1.22 -8.87 10.87
CA GLU A 62 0.92 -8.78 12.31
C GLU A 62 0.84 -10.16 12.98
N GLN A 63 0.65 -11.22 12.19
CA GLN A 63 0.41 -12.58 12.67
C GLN A 63 1.73 -13.35 12.75
N SER A 64 2.02 -13.93 13.93
CA SER A 64 3.28 -14.62 14.22
C SER A 64 3.60 -15.79 13.32
N TRP A 65 2.58 -16.49 12.81
CA TRP A 65 2.78 -17.58 11.87
C TRP A 65 3.34 -17.07 10.54
N TRP A 66 2.90 -15.90 10.07
CA TRP A 66 3.28 -15.34 8.77
C TRP A 66 4.59 -14.56 8.85
N TYR A 67 4.73 -13.59 9.76
CA TYR A 67 5.91 -12.72 9.76
C TYR A 67 7.22 -13.46 10.07
N ARG A 68 7.17 -14.60 10.77
CA ARG A 68 8.37 -15.41 11.06
C ARG A 68 8.98 -16.03 9.81
N GLN A 69 8.22 -16.09 8.71
CA GLN A 69 8.65 -16.64 7.44
C GLN A 69 9.20 -15.54 6.49
N THR A 70 9.10 -14.27 6.89
CA THR A 70 9.50 -13.14 6.05
C THR A 70 10.86 -12.58 6.47
N ARG A 71 11.50 -11.78 5.61
CA ARG A 71 12.87 -11.30 5.83
C ARG A 71 12.95 -10.22 6.90
N TYR A 72 11.96 -9.32 6.93
CA TYR A 72 11.96 -8.17 7.83
C TYR A 72 11.11 -8.42 9.09
N GLY A 73 10.35 -9.52 9.13
CA GLY A 73 9.63 -9.93 10.31
C GLY A 73 8.37 -9.11 10.57
N TYR A 74 8.03 -8.97 11.85
CA TYR A 74 6.80 -8.34 12.30
C TYR A 74 6.67 -6.91 11.78
N ALA A 75 5.48 -6.58 11.28
CA ALA A 75 5.07 -5.22 10.96
C ALA A 75 3.63 -4.98 11.41
N ARG A 76 3.30 -3.75 11.77
CA ARG A 76 1.93 -3.30 12.00
C ARG A 76 1.22 -3.05 10.67
N GLY A 77 0.90 -4.12 9.95
CA GLY A 77 0.31 -4.07 8.61
C GLY A 77 -1.01 -3.30 8.46
N SER A 78 -1.79 -3.20 9.53
CA SER A 78 -3.02 -2.40 9.56
C SER A 78 -2.77 -0.89 9.45
N GLU A 79 -1.62 -0.40 9.92
CA GLU A 79 -1.26 1.02 9.84
C GLU A 79 -1.09 1.52 8.39
N PRO A 80 -0.29 0.90 7.51
CA PRO A 80 -0.14 1.33 6.12
C PRO A 80 -1.41 1.12 5.30
N VAL A 81 -2.19 0.07 5.56
CA VAL A 81 -3.49 -0.16 4.88
C VAL A 81 -4.43 1.00 5.17
N ARG A 82 -4.63 1.33 6.46
CA ARG A 82 -5.47 2.46 6.88
C ARG A 82 -4.93 3.80 6.39
N TYR A 83 -3.61 3.98 6.38
CA TYR A 83 -2.97 5.20 5.87
C TYR A 83 -3.30 5.44 4.39
N VAL A 84 -3.16 4.41 3.55
CA VAL A 84 -3.48 4.48 2.12
C VAL A 84 -4.99 4.68 1.91
N GLU A 85 -5.85 3.97 2.63
CA GLU A 85 -7.30 4.12 2.54
C GLU A 85 -7.76 5.55 2.86
N ASN A 86 -7.22 6.15 3.93
CA ASN A 86 -7.52 7.54 4.29
C ASN A 86 -7.11 8.54 3.20
N ILE A 87 -5.94 8.35 2.59
CA ILE A 87 -5.48 9.22 1.49
C ILE A 87 -6.35 9.05 0.26
N ARG A 88 -6.75 7.82 -0.09
CA ARG A 88 -7.65 7.55 -1.21
C ARG A 88 -9.00 8.25 -1.01
N LEU A 89 -9.58 8.16 0.18
CA LEU A 89 -10.83 8.85 0.52
C LEU A 89 -10.69 10.36 0.41
N TYR A 90 -9.63 10.94 0.99
CA TYR A 90 -9.37 12.38 0.88
C TYR A 90 -9.19 12.83 -0.57
N TYR A 91 -8.43 12.08 -1.37
CA TYR A 91 -8.22 12.36 -2.78
C TYR A 91 -9.53 12.28 -3.57
N GLN A 92 -10.36 11.26 -3.32
CA GLN A 92 -11.69 11.16 -3.92
C GLN A 92 -12.56 12.37 -3.58
N HIS A 93 -12.57 12.82 -2.32
CA HIS A 93 -13.30 14.02 -1.92
C HIS A 93 -12.80 15.30 -2.60
N LEU A 94 -11.49 15.46 -2.79
CA LEU A 94 -10.92 16.61 -3.50
C LEU A 94 -11.21 16.59 -5.01
N GLN A 95 -11.36 15.41 -5.60
CA GLN A 95 -11.64 15.25 -7.02
C GLN A 95 -13.13 15.31 -7.37
N GLN A 96 -14.02 15.25 -6.38
CA GLN A 96 -15.43 15.53 -6.61
C GLN A 96 -15.58 16.99 -7.02
N PRO A 97 -16.15 17.29 -8.21
CA PRO A 97 -16.55 18.65 -8.53
C PRO A 97 -17.49 19.13 -7.41
N GLN A 98 -17.24 20.31 -6.85
CA GLN A 98 -18.16 20.91 -5.88
C GLN A 98 -19.52 21.03 -6.56
N VAL A 99 -20.44 20.12 -6.25
CA VAL A 99 -21.82 20.22 -6.74
C VAL A 99 -22.46 21.37 -5.97
N LEU A 100 -22.39 22.54 -6.60
CA LEU A 100 -23.18 23.75 -6.38
C LEU A 100 -23.30 24.20 -4.92
N ALA A 101 -22.36 25.06 -4.52
CA ALA A 101 -22.67 26.17 -3.62
C ALA A 101 -23.63 27.16 -4.32
N GLN A 102 -24.83 26.69 -4.71
CA GLN A 102 -25.96 27.49 -5.16
C GLN A 102 -27.25 26.70 -4.89
N SER A 103 -27.81 26.95 -3.71
CA SER A 103 -29.26 26.95 -3.55
C SER A 103 -29.56 28.17 -2.70
N ASP A 104 -29.72 29.30 -3.41
CA ASP A 104 -30.52 30.45 -2.98
C ASP A 104 -31.99 30.03 -2.84
#